data_AF-A0A1M3KJ22-F1
#
_entry.id   AF-A0A1M3KJ22-F1
#
_cell.length_a   1.000
_cell.length_b   1.000
_cell.length_c   1.000
_cell.angle_alpha   90.00
_cell.angle_beta   90.00
_cell.angle_gamma   90.00
#
_symmetry.space_group_name_H-M   'P 1'
#
loop_
_entity.id
_entity.type
_entity.pdbx_description
1 polymer ?
#
loop_
_entity_poly.entity_id
_entity_poly.type
_entity_poly.pdbx_seq_one_letter_code
_entity_poly.pdbx_strand_id
1 'polypeptide(L)'
;MNDNKLINKNLHPFGKSIQIFLTLTLMATLLTACMQTTGTSIPAATEPSYPPPVEMGTDVPSYPPPAEGGTRMPDDSGPAIVAATGALAKQLGISADSVQLIFAQSIQWPDSCLGVTPSGVMCAMHVVDGYRIQLSADNMTYEMHTNLDGSQIVRVPGIIPTPVGLGFTIGSGAQCQTFLIKENQDVLHGSCDKPMDTTPFIEAFRNSELEYYITNYNSFALNTPNGFVNFIAKGDIDPTPSQQRSIAAWADMVANEITAGRSSASNGLVIGWHREGGLAGFCDDVIIYASGSATATTCKSGRAEEVGQIWLSGEQLDQLYEWVDNFARFEYNPKTNATADAMTIELIFEGQSKNSASQEDQEAIASFAQSIYTQAK
;
A
#
# COMPACT_ATOMS: atom_id res chain seq x y z
N MET A 1 50.14 48.40 -30.55
CA MET A 1 50.62 48.93 -29.26
C MET A 1 50.74 47.75 -28.33
N ASN A 2 52.00 47.35 -28.14
CA ASN A 2 52.66 46.62 -27.06
C ASN A 2 51.83 45.69 -26.14
N ASP A 3 52.35 44.58 -25.65
CA ASP A 3 53.44 43.64 -25.97
C ASP A 3 53.60 42.81 -24.68
N ASN A 4 53.97 41.53 -24.83
CA ASN A 4 54.81 40.77 -23.88
C ASN A 4 54.22 40.35 -22.50
N LYS A 5 54.47 39.18 -21.91
CA LYS A 5 55.28 37.96 -22.17
C LYS A 5 54.97 37.03 -20.96
N LEU A 6 54.47 35.80 -21.11
CA LEU A 6 55.20 34.53 -21.23
C LEU A 6 56.23 34.19 -20.10
N ILE A 7 56.06 32.96 -19.55
CA ILE A 7 57.07 32.00 -19.01
C ILE A 7 57.46 32.23 -17.53
N ASN A 8 57.46 31.26 -16.59
CA ASN A 8 58.18 29.97 -16.60
C ASN A 8 57.73 28.98 -15.50
N LYS A 9 57.66 27.70 -15.91
CA LYS A 9 58.14 26.44 -15.29
C LYS A 9 58.69 26.48 -13.85
N ASN A 10 58.34 25.45 -13.06
CA ASN A 10 59.33 24.49 -12.57
C ASN A 10 58.70 23.13 -12.21
N LEU A 11 59.32 22.09 -12.77
CA LEU A 11 59.09 20.67 -12.60
C LEU A 11 60.22 20.10 -11.70
N HIS A 12 60.00 18.88 -11.18
CA HIS A 12 60.97 17.89 -10.64
C HIS A 12 61.18 17.83 -9.10
N PRO A 13 61.76 16.74 -8.53
CA PRO A 13 61.37 15.30 -8.63
C PRO A 13 61.75 14.44 -7.36
N PHE A 14 61.62 13.10 -7.46
CA PHE A 14 62.39 12.02 -6.78
C PHE A 14 62.23 11.78 -5.26
N GLY A 15 61.72 10.61 -4.84
CA GLY A 15 62.52 9.47 -4.31
C GLY A 15 62.23 9.29 -2.79
N LYS A 16 62.21 8.14 -2.13
CA LYS A 16 62.80 6.80 -2.33
C LYS A 16 62.05 5.76 -1.48
N SER A 17 62.01 4.53 -1.98
CA SER A 17 61.75 3.28 -1.24
C SER A 17 62.90 2.94 -0.27
N ILE A 18 62.61 2.46 0.94
CA ILE A 18 63.56 1.72 1.79
C ILE A 18 62.82 0.61 2.57
N GLN A 19 63.08 -0.64 2.18
CA GLN A 19 62.92 -1.85 3.01
C GLN A 19 64.14 -1.97 3.94
N ILE A 20 63.96 -2.35 5.20
CA ILE A 20 65.03 -2.96 6.02
C ILE A 20 64.45 -4.14 6.82
N PHE A 21 65.06 -5.30 6.57
CA PHE A 21 64.89 -6.61 7.19
C PHE A 21 66.00 -6.85 8.23
N LEU A 22 65.73 -7.79 9.16
CA LEU A 22 66.69 -8.65 9.90
C LEU A 22 67.56 -7.94 10.97
N THR A 23 67.72 -8.40 12.22
CA THR A 23 68.25 -9.67 12.80
C THR A 23 68.32 -9.45 14.34
N LEU A 24 68.46 -10.39 15.28
CA LEU A 24 68.31 -11.84 15.44
C LEU A 24 68.80 -12.15 16.91
N THR A 25 68.10 -13.03 17.63
CA THR A 25 68.57 -13.94 18.73
C THR A 25 69.16 -13.41 20.05
N LEU A 26 68.66 -13.88 21.20
CA LEU A 26 69.26 -14.98 22.00
C LEU A 26 68.53 -15.16 23.36
N MET A 27 67.93 -16.33 23.63
CA MET A 27 68.08 -17.08 24.90
C MET A 27 67.31 -18.41 24.79
N ALA A 28 68.03 -19.52 24.87
CA ALA A 28 67.50 -20.88 24.94
C ALA A 28 67.53 -21.37 26.39
N THR A 29 66.49 -22.08 26.86
CA THR A 29 66.61 -23.13 27.89
C THR A 29 65.37 -24.03 27.99
N LEU A 30 65.61 -25.33 27.72
CA LEU A 30 65.21 -26.52 28.52
C LEU A 30 63.75 -27.03 28.55
N LEU A 31 63.56 -28.13 27.81
CA LEU A 31 63.18 -29.50 28.26
C LEU A 31 61.91 -29.76 29.12
N THR A 32 61.01 -30.54 28.49
CA THR A 32 60.23 -31.71 28.99
C THR A 32 59.10 -31.54 30.01
N ALA A 33 57.89 -31.94 29.57
CA ALA A 33 57.09 -33.08 30.08
C ALA A 33 55.62 -32.78 30.45
N CYS A 34 54.82 -33.82 30.19
CA CYS A 34 53.47 -34.14 30.65
C CYS A 34 52.25 -33.61 29.87
N MET A 35 51.67 -34.59 29.16
CA MET A 35 50.24 -34.78 28.89
C MET A 35 49.35 -34.31 30.04
N GLN A 36 48.25 -33.64 29.69
CA GLN A 36 46.92 -33.93 30.25
C GLN A 36 45.86 -33.31 29.33
N THR A 37 45.20 -34.18 28.56
CA THR A 37 43.91 -33.91 27.95
C THR A 37 42.86 -33.84 29.05
N THR A 38 42.60 -32.65 29.56
CA THR A 38 41.37 -32.39 30.30
C THR A 38 40.26 -32.14 29.29
N GLY A 39 39.38 -33.14 29.15
CA GLY A 39 38.09 -32.95 28.51
C GLY A 39 37.32 -31.89 29.28
N THR A 40 37.30 -30.67 28.74
CA THR A 40 36.41 -29.63 29.21
C THR A 40 35.09 -29.89 28.51
N SER A 41 34.14 -30.50 29.22
CA SER A 41 32.75 -30.57 28.78
C SER A 41 32.26 -29.16 28.53
N ILE A 42 32.00 -28.83 27.27
CA ILE A 42 31.33 -27.60 26.86
C ILE A 42 29.97 -27.63 27.56
N PRO A 43 29.63 -26.65 28.43
CA PRO A 43 28.29 -26.55 28.96
C PRO A 43 27.34 -26.36 27.77
N ALA A 44 26.28 -27.17 27.74
CA ALA A 44 25.22 -27.06 26.75
C ALA A 44 24.80 -25.60 26.62
N ALA A 45 24.90 -25.07 25.38
CA ALA A 45 24.40 -23.76 25.04
C ALA A 45 22.95 -23.71 25.50
N THR A 46 22.69 -22.87 26.50
CA THR A 46 21.33 -22.57 26.91
C THR A 46 20.72 -21.85 25.73
N GLU A 47 19.81 -22.56 25.06
CA GLU A 47 19.01 -22.03 23.96
C GLU A 47 18.38 -20.72 24.45
N PRO A 48 18.64 -19.57 23.79
CA PRO A 48 17.94 -18.35 24.15
C PRO A 48 16.46 -18.64 23.99
N SER A 49 15.72 -18.60 25.09
CA SER A 49 14.27 -18.72 25.06
C SER A 49 13.74 -17.53 24.27
N TYR A 50 13.47 -17.76 22.99
CA TYR A 50 12.72 -16.82 22.18
C TYR A 50 11.37 -16.62 22.89
N PRO A 51 10.96 -15.38 23.20
CA PRO A 51 9.57 -15.15 23.56
C PRO A 51 8.71 -15.72 22.42
N PRO A 52 7.54 -16.32 22.74
CA PRO A 52 6.61 -16.74 21.70
C PRO A 52 6.37 -15.57 20.75
N PRO A 53 6.16 -15.82 19.43
CA PRO A 53 5.77 -14.78 18.50
C PRO A 53 4.65 -13.96 19.14
N VAL A 54 4.81 -12.64 19.21
CA VAL A 54 3.72 -11.76 19.60
C VAL A 54 2.64 -12.03 18.57
N GLU A 55 1.57 -12.71 18.96
CA GLU A 55 0.35 -12.81 18.17
C GLU A 55 -0.07 -11.38 17.88
N MET A 56 0.16 -10.96 16.63
CA MET A 56 -0.33 -9.71 16.12
C MET A 56 -1.84 -9.87 16.06
N GLY A 57 -2.51 -9.44 17.13
CA GLY A 57 -3.95 -9.53 17.27
C GLY A 57 -4.61 -8.96 16.04
N THR A 58 -5.39 -9.80 15.36
CA THR A 58 -6.12 -9.52 14.12
C THR A 58 -7.33 -8.60 14.35
N ASP A 59 -7.24 -7.63 15.25
CA ASP A 59 -8.30 -6.63 15.47
C ASP A 59 -8.15 -5.51 14.44
N VAL A 60 -8.31 -5.86 13.16
CA VAL A 60 -8.83 -4.90 12.19
C VAL A 60 -10.32 -4.80 12.50
N PRO A 61 -10.86 -3.64 12.91
CA PRO A 61 -12.31 -3.50 13.06
C PRO A 61 -12.93 -3.73 11.69
N SER A 62 -13.54 -4.90 11.49
CA SER A 62 -14.39 -5.13 10.34
C SER A 62 -15.54 -4.15 10.47
N TYR A 63 -15.66 -3.25 9.50
CA TYR A 63 -16.84 -2.41 9.38
C TYR A 63 -18.02 -3.38 9.17
N PRO A 64 -18.98 -3.48 10.11
CA PRO A 64 -20.09 -4.38 9.91
C PRO A 64 -20.80 -3.94 8.61
N PRO A 65 -21.18 -4.89 7.74
CA PRO A 65 -22.02 -4.56 6.59
C PRO A 65 -23.25 -3.78 7.09
N PRO A 66 -23.89 -2.93 6.27
CA PRO A 66 -25.11 -2.24 6.67
C PRO A 66 -26.07 -3.27 7.25
N ALA A 67 -26.25 -3.26 8.57
CA ALA A 67 -27.01 -4.32 9.21
C ALA A 67 -28.46 -4.14 8.77
N GLU A 68 -28.94 -5.06 7.93
CA GLU A 68 -30.35 -5.29 7.68
C GLU A 68 -31.00 -5.76 8.99
N GLY A 69 -31.29 -4.82 9.88
CA GLY A 69 -31.76 -5.13 11.23
C GLY A 69 -31.68 -3.99 12.24
N GLY A 70 -31.13 -2.83 11.86
CA GLY A 70 -31.27 -1.62 12.68
C GLY A 70 -32.72 -1.17 12.71
N THR A 71 -33.28 -0.96 13.90
CA THR A 71 -34.54 -0.22 14.04
C THR A 71 -34.30 1.20 13.52
N ARG A 72 -34.79 1.51 12.32
CA ARG A 72 -34.83 2.88 11.80
C ARG A 72 -35.50 3.77 12.86
N MET A 73 -34.86 4.87 13.26
CA MET A 73 -35.47 5.77 14.24
C MET A 73 -36.85 6.24 13.72
N PRO A 74 -37.90 6.25 14.56
CA PRO A 74 -39.24 6.67 14.14
C PRO A 74 -39.39 8.18 13.92
N ASP A 75 -38.39 8.99 14.26
CA ASP A 75 -38.44 10.45 14.20
C ASP A 75 -37.10 11.01 13.71
N ASP A 76 -37.16 11.75 12.61
CA ASP A 76 -36.03 12.45 11.98
C ASP A 76 -35.53 13.64 12.83
N SER A 77 -36.12 13.86 14.02
CA SER A 77 -35.92 15.02 14.90
C SER A 77 -35.20 14.72 16.23
N GLY A 78 -34.67 13.50 16.42
CA GLY A 78 -33.99 13.11 17.66
C GLY A 78 -32.77 14.00 18.00
N PRO A 79 -32.40 14.16 19.29
CA PRO A 79 -31.32 15.06 19.69
C PRO A 79 -29.97 14.74 19.02
N ALA A 80 -29.66 13.45 18.83
CA ALA A 80 -28.49 13.01 18.08
C ALA A 80 -28.50 13.45 16.60
N ILE A 81 -29.65 13.36 15.93
CA ILE A 81 -29.80 13.78 14.52
C ILE A 81 -29.65 15.29 14.40
N VAL A 82 -30.31 16.05 15.27
CA VAL A 82 -30.19 17.52 15.31
C VAL A 82 -28.74 17.93 15.54
N ALA A 83 -28.06 17.28 16.48
CA ALA A 83 -26.67 17.58 16.81
C ALA A 83 -25.72 17.22 15.63
N ALA A 84 -25.91 16.06 14.99
CA ALA A 84 -25.13 15.64 13.81
C ALA A 84 -25.35 16.59 12.62
N THR A 85 -26.60 16.98 12.37
CA THR A 85 -26.98 17.93 11.30
C THR A 85 -26.32 19.28 11.52
N GLY A 86 -26.41 19.82 12.74
CA GLY A 86 -25.77 21.08 13.11
C GLY A 86 -24.24 21.01 13.04
N ALA A 87 -23.64 19.88 13.43
CA ALA A 87 -22.20 19.66 13.35
C ALA A 87 -21.72 19.65 11.88
N LEU A 88 -22.40 18.91 11.00
CA LEU A 88 -22.06 18.87 9.59
C LEU A 88 -22.24 20.23 8.91
N ALA A 89 -23.37 20.90 9.14
CA ALA A 89 -23.63 22.23 8.58
C ALA A 89 -22.54 23.24 8.97
N LYS A 90 -22.11 23.21 10.25
CA LYS A 90 -21.01 24.04 10.74
C LYS A 90 -19.67 23.69 10.09
N GLN A 91 -19.37 22.41 9.90
CA GLN A 91 -18.13 21.96 9.25
C GLN A 91 -18.06 22.41 7.78
N LEU A 92 -19.17 22.30 7.05
CA LEU A 92 -19.27 22.69 5.65
C LEU A 92 -19.44 24.21 5.45
N GLY A 93 -19.86 24.94 6.49
CA GLY A 93 -20.15 26.38 6.41
C GLY A 93 -21.45 26.69 5.67
N ILE A 94 -22.45 25.80 5.76
CA ILE A 94 -23.77 25.91 5.11
C ILE A 94 -24.90 26.03 6.14
N SER A 95 -26.13 26.27 5.67
CA SER A 95 -27.32 26.23 6.53
C SER A 95 -27.64 24.79 6.96
N ALA A 96 -28.09 24.61 8.20
CA ALA A 96 -28.58 23.32 8.67
C ALA A 96 -29.79 22.82 7.84
N ASP A 97 -30.58 23.73 7.29
CA ASP A 97 -31.72 23.39 6.41
C ASP A 97 -31.27 22.79 5.06
N SER A 98 -29.99 22.97 4.69
CA SER A 98 -29.38 22.39 3.49
C SER A 98 -28.84 20.97 3.73
N VAL A 99 -28.94 20.46 4.96
CA VAL A 99 -28.52 19.11 5.34
C VAL A 99 -29.76 18.24 5.53
N GLN A 100 -29.80 17.11 4.85
CA GLN A 100 -30.94 16.19 4.87
C GLN A 100 -30.56 14.85 5.49
N LEU A 101 -31.43 14.29 6.33
CA LEU A 101 -31.25 12.94 6.85
C LEU A 101 -31.54 11.90 5.75
N ILE A 102 -30.59 11.02 5.49
CA ILE A 102 -30.79 9.84 4.63
C ILE A 102 -31.28 8.67 5.48
N PHE A 103 -30.54 8.31 6.52
CA PHE A 103 -30.96 7.34 7.52
C PHE A 103 -30.23 7.54 8.85
N ALA A 104 -30.81 6.99 9.92
CA ALA A 104 -30.18 6.84 11.22
C ALA A 104 -30.45 5.43 11.75
N GLN A 105 -29.40 4.76 12.24
CA GLN A 105 -29.43 3.41 12.78
C GLN A 105 -28.80 3.39 14.18
N SER A 106 -29.48 2.76 15.14
CA SER A 106 -28.90 2.50 16.46
C SER A 106 -27.79 1.46 16.34
N ILE A 107 -26.64 1.73 16.95
CA ILE A 107 -25.47 0.86 16.94
C ILE A 107 -24.73 0.95 18.28
N GLN A 108 -23.95 -0.08 18.58
CA GLN A 108 -23.04 -0.11 19.72
C GLN A 108 -21.61 0.07 19.21
N TRP A 109 -20.96 1.15 19.62
CA TRP A 109 -19.58 1.42 19.25
C TRP A 109 -18.61 0.64 20.13
N PRO A 110 -17.46 0.17 19.60
CA PRO A 110 -16.51 -0.64 20.36
C PRO A 110 -15.68 0.17 21.37
N ASP A 111 -15.62 1.49 21.20
CA ASP A 111 -14.74 2.38 21.95
C ASP A 111 -15.31 3.79 22.15
N SER A 112 -14.61 4.57 22.99
CA SER A 112 -14.95 5.97 23.28
C SER A 112 -14.76 6.95 22.12
N CYS A 113 -14.19 6.53 21.01
CA CYS A 113 -14.06 7.32 19.78
C CYS A 113 -15.19 7.03 18.80
N LEU A 114 -16.20 6.28 19.22
CA LEU A 114 -17.35 5.91 18.41
C LEU A 114 -16.93 5.13 17.15
N GLY A 115 -15.88 4.29 17.27
CA GLY A 115 -15.35 3.48 16.18
C GLY A 115 -14.57 4.24 15.11
N VAL A 116 -14.32 5.55 15.30
CA VAL A 116 -13.49 6.36 14.40
C VAL A 116 -12.29 6.89 15.18
N THR A 117 -11.17 6.18 15.12
CA THR A 117 -9.96 6.53 15.86
C THR A 117 -9.16 7.62 15.13
N PRO A 118 -9.03 8.84 15.69
CA PRO A 118 -8.15 9.84 15.11
C PRO A 118 -6.69 9.43 15.26
N SER A 119 -5.85 9.86 14.32
CA SER A 119 -4.40 9.58 14.38
C SER A 119 -3.79 10.07 15.69
N GLY A 120 -3.09 9.19 16.40
CA GLY A 120 -2.41 9.49 17.67
C GLY A 120 -3.32 9.55 18.89
N VAL A 121 -4.60 9.20 18.77
CA VAL A 121 -5.55 9.15 19.89
C VAL A 121 -5.72 7.72 20.38
N MET A 122 -5.63 7.53 21.69
CA MET A 122 -5.97 6.27 22.35
C MET A 122 -7.41 6.33 22.84
N CYS A 123 -8.27 5.50 22.25
CA CYS A 123 -9.67 5.39 22.63
C CYS A 123 -9.82 4.47 23.84
N ALA A 124 -10.69 4.81 24.79
CA ALA A 124 -10.99 3.92 25.90
C ALA A 124 -11.86 2.76 25.40
N MET A 125 -11.40 1.53 25.63
CA MET A 125 -12.03 0.30 25.16
C MET A 125 -13.27 -0.05 26.00
N HIS A 126 -14.40 0.55 25.67
CA HIS A 126 -15.69 0.23 26.25
C HIS A 126 -16.81 0.51 25.25
N VAL A 127 -17.91 -0.24 25.38
CA VAL A 127 -19.06 -0.12 24.49
C VAL A 127 -19.81 1.19 24.75
N VAL A 128 -20.09 1.95 23.68
CA VAL A 128 -20.89 3.17 23.72
C VAL A 128 -22.12 3.01 22.84
N ASP A 129 -23.31 3.08 23.42
CA ASP A 129 -24.55 3.10 22.65
C ASP A 129 -24.69 4.41 21.89
N GLY A 130 -25.13 4.32 20.64
CA GLY A 130 -25.15 5.48 19.76
C GLY A 130 -25.88 5.28 18.45
N TYR A 131 -25.63 6.21 17.53
CA TYR A 131 -26.25 6.21 16.20
C TYR A 131 -25.21 6.36 15.10
N ARG A 132 -25.35 5.53 14.06
CA ARG A 132 -24.75 5.73 12.74
C ARG A 132 -25.76 6.49 11.89
N ILE A 133 -25.40 7.69 11.47
CA ILE A 133 -26.27 8.64 10.78
C ILE A 133 -25.66 8.98 9.43
N GLN A 134 -26.41 8.81 8.35
CA GLN A 134 -26.04 9.32 7.04
C GLN A 134 -26.83 10.57 6.68
N LEU A 135 -26.10 11.61 6.30
CA LEU A 135 -26.63 12.92 5.95
C LEU A 135 -26.24 13.25 4.50
N SER A 136 -27.15 13.88 3.77
CA SER A 136 -26.90 14.44 2.44
C SER A 136 -26.71 15.95 2.55
N ALA A 137 -25.67 16.49 1.91
CA ALA A 137 -25.48 17.92 1.68
C ALA A 137 -24.77 18.12 0.34
N ASP A 138 -25.22 19.06 -0.48
CA ASP A 138 -24.67 19.35 -1.81
C ASP A 138 -24.47 18.10 -2.70
N ASN A 139 -25.42 17.16 -2.66
CA ASN A 139 -25.41 15.86 -3.36
C ASN A 139 -24.28 14.89 -2.93
N MET A 140 -23.64 15.16 -1.80
CA MET A 140 -22.64 14.29 -1.19
C MET A 140 -23.20 13.65 0.08
N THR A 141 -22.85 12.39 0.32
CA THR A 141 -23.30 11.65 1.51
C THR A 141 -22.19 11.59 2.55
N TYR A 142 -22.50 12.07 3.75
CA TYR A 142 -21.60 12.10 4.90
C TYR A 142 -22.09 11.12 5.95
N GLU A 143 -21.16 10.47 6.64
CA GLU A 143 -21.48 9.60 7.77
C GLU A 143 -21.01 10.20 9.09
N MET A 144 -21.93 10.23 10.05
CA MET A 144 -21.77 10.79 11.38
C MET A 144 -22.04 9.69 12.41
N HIS A 145 -21.13 9.52 13.34
CA HIS A 145 -21.27 8.65 14.50
C HIS A 145 -21.56 9.51 15.73
N THR A 146 -22.56 9.15 16.51
CA THR A 146 -22.90 9.85 17.75
C THR A 146 -23.09 8.86 18.90
N ASN A 147 -23.02 9.35 20.14
CA ASN A 147 -23.66 8.69 21.28
C ASN A 147 -25.18 8.96 21.27
N LEU A 148 -25.93 8.32 22.18
CA LEU A 148 -27.41 8.39 22.19
C LEU A 148 -27.99 9.81 22.32
N ASP A 149 -27.36 10.69 23.09
CA ASP A 149 -27.86 12.05 23.34
C ASP A 149 -27.30 13.11 22.39
N GLY A 150 -26.35 12.74 21.51
CA GLY A 150 -25.70 13.66 20.58
C GLY A 150 -24.67 14.59 21.22
N SER A 151 -24.30 14.38 22.48
CA SER A 151 -23.25 15.17 23.15
C SER A 151 -21.85 14.87 22.61
N GLN A 152 -21.65 13.70 22.02
CA GLN A 152 -20.44 13.31 21.30
C GLN A 152 -20.78 12.97 19.85
N ILE A 153 -20.01 13.54 18.93
CA ILE A 153 -20.21 13.38 17.48
C ILE A 153 -18.85 13.27 16.82
N VAL A 154 -18.69 12.30 15.93
CA VAL A 154 -17.53 12.15 15.07
C VAL A 154 -18.01 12.00 13.62
N ARG A 155 -17.36 12.70 12.69
CA ARG A 155 -17.56 12.49 11.26
C ARG A 155 -16.60 11.40 10.80
N VAL A 156 -17.12 10.37 10.12
CA VAL A 156 -16.28 9.37 9.45
C VAL A 156 -15.52 10.07 8.32
N PRO A 157 -14.19 9.87 8.20
CA PRO A 157 -13.43 10.50 7.13
C PRO A 157 -13.94 10.14 5.74
N GLY A 158 -13.79 11.07 4.81
CA GLY A 158 -14.20 10.90 3.42
C GLY A 158 -15.71 11.03 3.17
N ILE A 159 -16.10 10.66 1.96
CA ILE A 159 -17.47 10.75 1.46
C ILE A 159 -17.97 9.34 1.13
N ILE A 160 -19.22 9.05 1.46
CA ILE A 160 -19.84 7.76 1.16
C ILE A 160 -20.29 7.76 -0.31
N PRO A 161 -19.76 6.86 -1.16
CA PRO A 161 -20.25 6.69 -2.52
C PRO A 161 -21.63 6.05 -2.49
N THR A 162 -22.64 6.78 -2.98
CA THR A 162 -24.01 6.28 -3.08
C THR A 162 -24.46 6.18 -4.56
N PRO A 163 -25.18 5.12 -4.95
CA PRO A 163 -25.54 3.95 -4.15
C PRO A 163 -24.39 2.95 -3.94
N VAL A 164 -23.44 2.86 -4.89
CA VAL A 164 -22.26 1.99 -4.84
C VAL A 164 -21.07 2.69 -5.49
N GLY A 165 -19.86 2.34 -5.06
CA GLY A 165 -18.62 2.89 -5.57
C GLY A 165 -17.54 3.00 -4.50
N LEU A 166 -16.56 3.86 -4.75
CA LEU A 166 -15.43 4.11 -3.88
C LEU A 166 -15.27 5.62 -3.66
N GLY A 167 -15.28 6.04 -2.40
CA GLY A 167 -14.85 7.36 -1.97
C GLY A 167 -13.45 7.29 -1.40
N PHE A 168 -12.48 7.97 -2.02
CA PHE A 168 -11.10 8.03 -1.55
C PHE A 168 -10.75 9.46 -1.15
N THR A 169 -10.24 9.65 0.06
CA THR A 169 -9.85 10.97 0.55
C THR A 169 -8.40 10.94 0.98
N ILE A 170 -7.58 11.81 0.38
CA ILE A 170 -6.13 11.86 0.57
C ILE A 170 -5.77 13.16 1.29
N GLY A 171 -4.79 13.09 2.17
CA GLY A 171 -4.28 14.25 2.88
C GLY A 171 -5.19 14.71 4.02
N SER A 172 -4.92 15.90 4.55
CA SER A 172 -5.66 16.47 5.68
C SER A 172 -5.64 17.99 5.65
N GLY A 173 -6.56 18.60 6.39
CA GLY A 173 -6.68 20.06 6.48
C GLY A 173 -6.80 20.70 5.10
N ALA A 174 -5.96 21.71 4.84
CA ALA A 174 -5.99 22.47 3.59
C ALA A 174 -5.46 21.70 2.35
N GLN A 175 -4.77 20.57 2.54
CA GLN A 175 -4.26 19.73 1.44
C GLN A 175 -5.13 18.49 1.19
N CYS A 176 -6.32 18.47 1.78
CA CYS A 176 -7.26 17.36 1.66
C CYS A 176 -7.91 17.38 0.26
N GLN A 177 -7.89 16.23 -0.42
CA GLN A 177 -8.60 15.99 -1.67
C GLN A 177 -9.51 14.78 -1.54
N THR A 178 -10.66 14.82 -2.20
CA THR A 178 -11.59 13.69 -2.30
C THR A 178 -11.77 13.31 -3.76
N PHE A 179 -11.83 12.00 -4.01
CA PHE A 179 -12.19 11.36 -5.26
C PHE A 179 -13.41 10.49 -5.00
N LEU A 180 -14.46 10.65 -5.78
CA LEU A 180 -15.66 9.84 -5.74
C LEU A 180 -15.81 9.10 -7.06
N ILE A 181 -15.62 7.79 -7.01
CA ILE A 181 -15.57 6.90 -8.16
C ILE A 181 -16.78 5.97 -8.08
N LYS A 182 -17.83 6.29 -8.83
CA LYS A 182 -19.12 5.58 -8.77
C LYS A 182 -19.32 4.68 -9.99
N GLU A 183 -20.12 3.63 -9.82
CA GLU A 183 -20.48 2.72 -10.90
C GLU A 183 -21.09 3.50 -12.08
N ASN A 184 -20.53 3.29 -13.29
CA ASN A 184 -21.00 3.87 -14.54
C ASN A 184 -21.04 5.41 -14.56
N GLN A 185 -20.14 6.07 -13.82
CA GLN A 185 -20.02 7.54 -13.78
C GLN A 185 -18.57 7.97 -13.95
N ASP A 186 -18.39 9.21 -14.41
CA ASP A 186 -17.10 9.89 -14.38
C ASP A 186 -16.64 10.13 -12.93
N VAL A 187 -15.35 10.37 -12.75
CA VAL A 187 -14.75 10.59 -11.43
C VAL A 187 -15.07 12.02 -10.98
N LEU A 188 -15.73 12.16 -9.83
CA LEU A 188 -15.82 13.46 -9.16
C LEU A 188 -14.59 13.65 -8.28
N HIS A 189 -13.96 14.82 -8.33
CA HIS A 189 -12.81 15.11 -7.48
C HIS A 189 -12.70 16.58 -7.11
N GLY A 190 -12.03 16.88 -6.01
CA GLY A 190 -11.80 18.26 -5.58
C GLY A 190 -11.22 18.34 -4.19
N SER A 191 -10.98 19.57 -3.72
CA SER A 191 -10.63 19.79 -2.32
C SER A 191 -11.78 19.34 -1.41
N CYS A 192 -11.43 18.77 -0.25
CA CYS A 192 -12.43 18.32 0.71
C CYS A 192 -13.38 19.46 1.10
N ASP A 193 -14.67 19.12 1.23
CA ASP A 193 -15.74 20.05 1.62
C ASP A 193 -15.89 21.27 0.68
N LYS A 194 -15.42 21.15 -0.56
CA LYS A 194 -15.64 22.10 -1.65
C LYS A 194 -16.42 21.44 -2.78
N PRO A 195 -17.05 22.24 -3.67
CA PRO A 195 -17.60 21.71 -4.91
C PRO A 195 -16.55 20.91 -5.68
N MET A 196 -16.96 19.77 -6.25
CA MET A 196 -16.09 18.87 -6.98
C MET A 196 -16.25 19.06 -8.49
N ASP A 197 -15.14 18.94 -9.20
CA ASP A 197 -15.12 18.84 -10.65
C ASP A 197 -15.41 17.39 -11.08
N THR A 198 -15.88 17.22 -12.31
CA THR A 198 -16.10 15.90 -12.91
C THR A 198 -15.08 15.68 -14.02
N THR A 199 -14.45 14.52 -14.04
CA THR A 199 -13.43 14.17 -15.04
C THR A 199 -13.63 12.72 -15.48
N PRO A 200 -13.70 12.45 -16.81
CA PRO A 200 -13.74 11.08 -17.30
C PRO A 200 -12.54 10.28 -16.83
N PHE A 201 -12.70 8.96 -16.72
CA PHE A 201 -11.55 8.09 -16.52
C PHE A 201 -10.49 8.32 -17.61
N ILE A 202 -9.24 8.51 -17.19
CA ILE A 202 -8.11 8.61 -18.11
C ILE A 202 -7.95 7.29 -18.87
N GLU A 203 -8.06 6.19 -18.14
CA GLU A 203 -8.05 4.84 -18.67
C GLU A 203 -9.46 4.23 -18.58
N ALA A 204 -10.10 3.98 -19.72
CA ALA A 204 -11.50 3.54 -19.75
C ALA A 204 -11.72 2.19 -19.04
N PHE A 205 -10.70 1.32 -18.99
CA PHE A 205 -10.79 0.02 -18.32
C PHE A 205 -10.94 0.13 -16.79
N ARG A 206 -10.61 1.29 -16.18
CA ARG A 206 -10.84 1.51 -14.73
C ARG A 206 -12.28 1.29 -14.33
N ASN A 207 -13.24 1.61 -15.21
CA ASN A 207 -14.66 1.37 -14.93
C ASN A 207 -14.97 -0.13 -14.77
N SER A 208 -14.39 -1.00 -15.60
CA SER A 208 -14.56 -2.45 -15.46
C SER A 208 -13.87 -3.02 -14.22
N GLU A 209 -12.75 -2.43 -13.78
CA GLU A 209 -12.10 -2.83 -12.52
C GLU A 209 -12.97 -2.48 -11.32
N LEU A 210 -13.55 -1.27 -11.31
CA LEU A 210 -14.53 -0.88 -10.28
C LEU A 210 -15.72 -1.84 -10.27
N GLU A 211 -16.30 -2.14 -11.44
CA GLU A 211 -17.43 -3.05 -11.57
C GLU A 211 -17.11 -4.44 -10.99
N TYR A 212 -15.91 -4.96 -11.25
CA TYR A 212 -15.44 -6.19 -10.65
C TYR A 212 -15.42 -6.08 -9.12
N TYR A 213 -14.80 -5.04 -8.56
CA TYR A 213 -14.73 -4.89 -7.10
C TYR A 213 -16.10 -4.79 -6.45
N ILE A 214 -16.97 -3.89 -6.93
CA ILE A 214 -18.26 -3.64 -6.31
C ILE A 214 -19.21 -4.83 -6.42
N THR A 215 -19.01 -5.70 -7.42
CA THR A 215 -19.86 -6.89 -7.63
C THR A 215 -19.42 -8.09 -6.79
N ASN A 216 -18.13 -8.19 -6.46
CA ASN A 216 -17.59 -9.36 -5.76
C ASN A 216 -17.48 -9.14 -4.25
N TYR A 217 -17.06 -7.95 -3.81
CA TYR A 217 -16.73 -7.72 -2.40
C TYR A 217 -17.87 -7.06 -1.60
N ASN A 218 -17.89 -7.36 -0.29
CA ASN A 218 -18.67 -6.61 0.69
C ASN A 218 -18.11 -5.19 0.88
N SER A 219 -18.96 -4.31 1.40
CA SER A 219 -18.59 -2.93 1.74
C SER A 219 -17.60 -2.88 2.91
N PHE A 220 -16.66 -1.94 2.89
CA PHE A 220 -15.73 -1.71 3.99
C PHE A 220 -15.25 -0.26 4.04
N ALA A 221 -14.60 0.11 5.14
CA ALA A 221 -13.90 1.37 5.28
C ALA A 221 -12.47 1.12 5.78
N LEU A 222 -11.48 1.86 5.26
CA LEU A 222 -10.06 1.60 5.52
C LEU A 222 -9.26 2.90 5.68
N ASN A 223 -8.46 2.98 6.74
CA ASN A 223 -7.38 3.96 6.84
C ASN A 223 -6.19 3.50 5.99
N THR A 224 -5.67 4.40 5.17
CA THR A 224 -4.48 4.18 4.34
C THR A 224 -3.36 5.11 4.81
N PRO A 225 -2.08 4.85 4.47
CA PRO A 225 -0.98 5.73 4.87
C PRO A 225 -1.15 7.20 4.43
N ASN A 226 -1.85 7.44 3.32
CA ASN A 226 -2.04 8.77 2.74
C ASN A 226 -3.49 9.29 2.86
N GLY A 227 -4.44 8.51 3.38
CA GLY A 227 -5.85 8.85 3.27
C GLY A 227 -6.83 7.85 3.88
N PHE A 228 -8.08 7.88 3.41
CA PHE A 228 -9.17 7.04 3.87
C PHE A 228 -10.05 6.58 2.69
N VAL A 229 -10.47 5.33 2.72
CA VAL A 229 -11.37 4.72 1.73
C VAL A 229 -12.72 4.41 2.38
N ASN A 230 -13.80 4.83 1.74
CA ASN A 230 -15.15 4.30 1.93
C ASN A 230 -15.53 3.52 0.68
N PHE A 231 -15.70 2.20 0.80
CA PHE A 231 -16.06 1.33 -0.31
C PHE A 231 -17.46 0.77 -0.07
N ILE A 232 -18.39 1.12 -0.95
CA ILE A 232 -19.78 0.66 -0.90
C ILE A 232 -20.03 -0.24 -2.10
N ALA A 233 -20.40 -1.48 -1.83
CA ALA A 233 -20.48 -2.54 -2.81
C ALA A 233 -21.71 -3.43 -2.59
N LYS A 234 -22.00 -4.24 -3.61
CA LYS A 234 -23.15 -5.14 -3.70
C LYS A 234 -22.75 -6.62 -3.63
N GLY A 235 -21.45 -6.92 -3.56
CA GLY A 235 -20.94 -8.28 -3.41
C GLY A 235 -21.07 -8.79 -1.99
N ASP A 236 -20.74 -10.06 -1.79
CA ASP A 236 -20.92 -10.80 -0.54
C ASP A 236 -19.61 -11.44 -0.01
N ILE A 237 -18.49 -11.25 -0.72
CA ILE A 237 -17.19 -11.73 -0.27
C ILE A 237 -16.57 -10.70 0.68
N ASP A 238 -16.30 -11.08 1.92
CA ASP A 238 -15.55 -10.23 2.85
C ASP A 238 -14.08 -10.12 2.39
N PRO A 239 -13.61 -8.94 1.96
CA PRO A 239 -12.24 -8.79 1.49
C PRO A 239 -11.24 -8.91 2.65
N THR A 240 -10.18 -9.70 2.46
CA THR A 240 -9.05 -9.77 3.40
C THR A 240 -8.34 -8.40 3.51
N PRO A 241 -7.54 -8.14 4.55
CA PRO A 241 -6.81 -6.87 4.67
C PRO A 241 -5.97 -6.53 3.44
N SER A 242 -5.33 -7.52 2.82
CA SER A 242 -4.57 -7.33 1.57
C SER A 242 -5.48 -7.01 0.38
N GLN A 243 -6.65 -7.62 0.27
CA GLN A 243 -7.62 -7.26 -0.78
C GLN A 243 -8.18 -5.84 -0.57
N GLN A 244 -8.43 -5.43 0.68
CA GLN A 244 -8.82 -4.05 0.97
C GLN A 244 -7.71 -3.06 0.59
N ARG A 245 -6.44 -3.40 0.90
CA ARG A 245 -5.27 -2.63 0.50
C ARG A 245 -5.13 -2.55 -1.02
N SER A 246 -5.44 -3.60 -1.76
CA SER A 246 -5.33 -3.62 -3.22
C SER A 246 -6.39 -2.73 -3.88
N ILE A 247 -7.62 -2.73 -3.36
CA ILE A 247 -8.68 -1.80 -3.78
C ILE A 247 -8.30 -0.35 -3.46
N ALA A 248 -7.68 -0.10 -2.30
CA ALA A 248 -7.17 1.23 -1.97
C ALA A 248 -6.02 1.67 -2.89
N ALA A 249 -5.09 0.76 -3.23
CA ALA A 249 -4.02 1.04 -4.18
C ALA A 249 -4.55 1.34 -5.59
N TRP A 250 -5.61 0.64 -6.02
CA TRP A 250 -6.31 0.96 -7.26
C TRP A 250 -6.91 2.38 -7.22
N ALA A 251 -7.54 2.77 -6.11
CA ALA A 251 -8.09 4.12 -5.96
C ALA A 251 -7.00 5.20 -6.02
N ASP A 252 -5.83 4.93 -5.44
CA ASP A 252 -4.65 5.81 -5.53
C ASP A 252 -4.15 5.94 -6.97
N MET A 253 -4.12 4.85 -7.73
CA MET A 253 -3.77 4.89 -9.15
C MET A 253 -4.73 5.79 -9.94
N VAL A 254 -6.04 5.65 -9.73
CA VAL A 254 -7.05 6.51 -10.39
C VAL A 254 -6.89 7.97 -9.97
N ALA A 255 -6.67 8.24 -8.68
CA ALA A 255 -6.45 9.59 -8.18
C ALA A 255 -5.20 10.25 -8.80
N ASN A 256 -4.10 9.50 -8.91
CA ASN A 256 -2.87 9.95 -9.56
C ASN A 256 -3.08 10.25 -11.05
N GLU A 257 -3.85 9.41 -11.76
CA GLU A 257 -4.20 9.61 -13.16
C GLU A 257 -5.01 10.89 -13.38
N ILE A 258 -6.07 11.08 -12.60
CA ILE A 258 -6.95 12.26 -12.67
C ILE A 258 -6.17 13.54 -12.34
N THR A 259 -5.33 13.50 -11.30
CA THR A 259 -4.51 14.64 -10.88
C THR A 259 -3.44 14.98 -11.92
N ALA A 260 -2.83 13.97 -12.55
CA ALA A 260 -1.81 14.17 -13.58
C ALA A 260 -2.40 14.48 -14.97
N GLY A 261 -3.68 14.21 -15.20
CA GLY A 261 -4.34 14.31 -16.50
C GLY A 261 -3.82 13.30 -17.53
N ARG A 262 -3.14 12.23 -17.09
CA ARG A 262 -2.54 11.19 -17.94
C ARG A 262 -2.22 9.94 -17.13
N SER A 263 -2.16 8.79 -17.80
CA SER A 263 -1.68 7.55 -17.22
C SER A 263 -0.16 7.43 -17.27
N SER A 264 0.37 6.50 -16.46
CA SER A 264 1.78 6.14 -16.45
C SER A 264 1.92 4.66 -16.16
N ALA A 265 2.76 3.97 -16.92
CA ALA A 265 3.06 2.56 -16.67
C ALA A 265 3.71 2.31 -15.29
N SER A 266 4.35 3.35 -14.72
CA SER A 266 4.95 3.31 -13.38
C SER A 266 3.96 3.58 -12.25
N ASN A 267 2.74 4.03 -12.55
CA ASN A 267 1.74 4.33 -11.52
C ASN A 267 1.28 3.02 -10.87
N GLY A 268 1.60 2.84 -9.58
CA GLY A 268 1.29 1.62 -8.85
C GLY A 268 2.12 0.39 -9.27
N LEU A 269 3.20 0.54 -10.04
CA LEU A 269 4.08 -0.59 -10.39
C LEU A 269 4.70 -1.19 -9.13
N VAL A 270 4.68 -2.52 -9.01
CA VAL A 270 5.38 -3.25 -7.93
C VAL A 270 6.44 -4.18 -8.50
N ILE A 271 6.11 -4.98 -9.51
CA ILE A 271 7.07 -5.85 -10.20
C ILE A 271 6.98 -5.59 -11.70
N GLY A 272 8.10 -5.27 -12.32
CA GLY A 272 8.31 -5.45 -13.76
C GLY A 272 9.29 -6.60 -13.96
N TRP A 273 8.89 -7.63 -14.70
CA TRP A 273 9.72 -8.81 -14.96
C TRP A 273 9.77 -9.09 -16.45
N HIS A 274 10.96 -9.45 -16.92
CA HIS A 274 11.26 -9.77 -18.30
C HIS A 274 12.12 -11.04 -18.37
N ARG A 275 11.82 -11.90 -19.34
CA ARG A 275 12.65 -13.04 -19.70
C ARG A 275 12.80 -13.15 -21.21
N GLU A 276 14.05 -13.23 -21.66
CA GLU A 276 14.40 -13.41 -23.07
C GLU A 276 15.43 -14.52 -23.27
N GLY A 277 15.44 -15.11 -24.46
CA GLY A 277 16.41 -16.12 -24.87
C GLY A 277 15.93 -17.54 -24.59
N GLY A 278 16.87 -18.44 -24.29
CA GLY A 278 16.58 -19.88 -24.24
C GLY A 278 16.46 -20.51 -25.62
N LEU A 279 16.62 -21.82 -25.69
CA LEU A 279 16.45 -22.60 -26.94
C LEU A 279 15.06 -22.44 -27.57
N ALA A 280 14.04 -22.13 -26.75
CA ALA A 280 12.68 -21.90 -27.20
C ALA A 280 12.41 -20.47 -27.70
N GLY A 281 13.37 -19.54 -27.57
CA GLY A 281 13.21 -18.14 -27.93
C GLY A 281 12.08 -17.47 -27.15
N PHE A 282 12.21 -17.45 -25.82
CA PHE A 282 11.31 -16.70 -24.94
C PHE A 282 11.50 -15.19 -25.16
N CYS A 283 10.42 -14.45 -25.00
CA CYS A 283 10.39 -12.99 -24.98
C CYS A 283 9.09 -12.65 -24.26
N ASP A 284 9.14 -12.75 -22.95
CA ASP A 284 7.98 -12.78 -22.06
C ASP A 284 8.14 -11.65 -21.05
N ASP A 285 7.08 -10.87 -20.83
CA ASP A 285 7.06 -9.83 -19.81
C ASP A 285 5.83 -10.00 -18.92
N VAL A 286 5.96 -9.63 -17.65
CA VAL A 286 4.81 -9.42 -16.78
C VAL A 286 4.99 -8.14 -15.98
N ILE A 287 3.92 -7.37 -15.88
CA ILE A 287 3.83 -6.20 -15.02
C ILE A 287 2.78 -6.50 -13.95
N ILE A 288 3.16 -6.34 -12.68
CA ILE A 288 2.30 -6.55 -11.51
C ILE A 288 2.17 -5.22 -10.77
N TYR A 289 0.94 -4.80 -10.56
CA TYR A 289 0.59 -3.54 -9.90
C TYR A 289 0.18 -3.76 -8.45
N ALA A 290 0.31 -2.71 -7.64
CA ALA A 290 -0.13 -2.67 -6.26
C ALA A 290 -1.64 -2.87 -6.11
N SER A 291 -2.44 -2.66 -7.16
CA SER A 291 -3.87 -3.02 -7.21
C SER A 291 -4.13 -4.53 -7.26
N GLY A 292 -3.09 -5.34 -7.47
CA GLY A 292 -3.22 -6.78 -7.72
C GLY A 292 -3.57 -7.12 -9.17
N SER A 293 -3.68 -6.15 -10.08
CA SER A 293 -3.78 -6.45 -11.50
C SER A 293 -2.40 -6.84 -12.05
N ALA A 294 -2.33 -7.89 -12.84
CA ALA A 294 -1.13 -8.31 -13.55
C ALA A 294 -1.41 -8.49 -15.04
N THR A 295 -0.54 -7.94 -15.89
CA THR A 295 -0.64 -8.03 -17.35
C THR A 295 0.58 -8.75 -17.90
N ALA A 296 0.35 -9.83 -18.65
CA ALA A 296 1.38 -10.61 -19.32
C ALA A 296 1.46 -10.18 -20.79
N THR A 297 2.67 -9.88 -21.27
CA THR A 297 2.92 -9.55 -22.67
C THR A 297 4.02 -10.41 -23.27
N THR A 298 4.12 -10.42 -24.59
CA THR A 298 5.25 -11.01 -25.32
C THR A 298 5.88 -9.99 -26.25
N CYS A 299 7.20 -10.01 -26.36
CA CYS A 299 7.98 -9.15 -27.25
C CYS A 299 8.47 -9.85 -28.53
N LYS A 300 8.01 -11.07 -28.82
CA LYS A 300 8.49 -11.89 -29.95
C LYS A 300 8.32 -11.24 -31.33
N SER A 301 7.34 -10.36 -31.50
CA SER A 301 7.10 -9.63 -32.75
C SER A 301 7.91 -8.33 -32.86
N GLY A 302 8.77 -8.03 -31.87
CA GLY A 302 9.49 -6.75 -31.77
C GLY A 302 8.67 -5.61 -31.16
N ARG A 303 7.45 -5.90 -30.69
CA ARG A 303 6.57 -5.01 -29.93
C ARG A 303 5.91 -5.82 -28.80
N ALA A 304 5.54 -5.15 -27.72
CA ALA A 304 4.78 -5.78 -26.65
C ALA A 304 3.36 -6.11 -27.14
N GLU A 305 2.98 -7.38 -27.05
CA GLU A 305 1.65 -7.89 -27.37
C GLU A 305 1.08 -8.57 -26.12
N GLU A 306 -0.09 -8.11 -25.66
CA GLU A 306 -0.77 -8.73 -24.51
C GLU A 306 -1.15 -10.18 -24.83
N VAL A 307 -0.77 -11.09 -23.94
CA VAL A 307 -1.12 -12.51 -24.01
C VAL A 307 -2.11 -12.92 -22.93
N GLY A 308 -2.31 -12.08 -21.91
CA GLY A 308 -3.35 -12.27 -20.91
C GLY A 308 -3.26 -11.28 -19.74
N GLN A 309 -4.32 -11.25 -18.95
CA GLN A 309 -4.44 -10.42 -17.75
C GLN A 309 -5.05 -11.26 -16.63
N ILE A 310 -4.58 -11.06 -15.41
CA ILE A 310 -5.08 -11.75 -14.22
C ILE A 310 -5.16 -10.79 -13.02
N TRP A 311 -6.02 -11.12 -12.07
CA TRP A 311 -6.03 -10.55 -10.74
C TRP A 311 -5.36 -11.51 -9.76
N LEU A 312 -4.43 -10.98 -8.97
CA LEU A 312 -3.77 -11.75 -7.92
C LEU A 312 -4.81 -12.26 -6.91
N SER A 313 -4.63 -13.52 -6.48
CA SER A 313 -5.44 -14.11 -5.40
C SER A 313 -5.12 -13.45 -4.04
N GLY A 314 -5.94 -13.73 -3.03
CA GLY A 314 -5.68 -13.25 -1.66
C GLY A 314 -4.29 -13.65 -1.15
N GLU A 315 -3.91 -14.92 -1.31
CA GLU A 315 -2.59 -15.43 -0.92
C GLU A 315 -1.44 -14.77 -1.70
N GLN A 316 -1.64 -14.49 -3.00
CA GLN A 316 -0.65 -13.81 -3.83
C GLN A 316 -0.51 -12.33 -3.43
N LEU A 317 -1.59 -11.67 -3.03
CA LEU A 317 -1.56 -10.31 -2.49
C LEU A 317 -0.86 -10.26 -1.14
N ASP A 318 -1.14 -11.22 -0.25
CA ASP A 318 -0.46 -11.33 1.04
C ASP A 318 1.06 -11.44 0.84
N GLN A 319 1.49 -12.35 -0.05
CA GLN A 319 2.91 -12.51 -0.36
C GLN A 319 3.53 -11.25 -1.00
N LEU A 320 2.82 -10.63 -1.95
CA LEU A 320 3.29 -9.41 -2.61
C LEU A 320 3.50 -8.28 -1.61
N TYR A 321 2.54 -8.05 -0.72
CA TYR A 321 2.63 -6.96 0.24
C TYR A 321 3.62 -7.22 1.36
N GLU A 322 3.81 -8.48 1.76
CA GLU A 322 4.91 -8.84 2.66
C GLU A 322 6.25 -8.36 2.09
N TRP A 323 6.52 -8.58 0.80
CA TRP A 323 7.75 -8.08 0.17
C TRP A 323 7.77 -6.56 0.03
N VAL A 324 6.66 -5.94 -0.36
CA VAL A 324 6.57 -4.48 -0.53
C VAL A 324 6.88 -3.76 0.78
N ASP A 325 6.38 -4.28 1.90
CA ASP A 325 6.56 -3.67 3.21
C ASP A 325 7.93 -3.94 3.82
N ASN A 326 8.58 -5.04 3.43
CA ASN A 326 9.85 -5.46 4.02
C ASN A 326 11.07 -5.02 3.24
N PHE A 327 10.99 -4.84 1.92
CA PHE A 327 12.16 -4.56 1.09
C PHE A 327 12.17 -3.16 0.46
N ALA A 328 13.36 -2.66 0.17
CA ALA A 328 13.60 -1.47 -0.63
C ALA A 328 13.50 -1.79 -2.12
N ARG A 329 13.41 -0.76 -2.96
CA ARG A 329 13.55 -0.87 -4.42
C ARG A 329 14.87 -1.56 -4.80
N PHE A 330 14.83 -2.49 -5.74
CA PHE A 330 16.02 -3.10 -6.32
C PHE A 330 15.81 -3.52 -7.78
N GLU A 331 16.92 -3.74 -8.48
CA GLU A 331 16.96 -4.35 -9.80
C GLU A 331 17.68 -5.70 -9.68
N TYR A 332 17.11 -6.74 -10.28
CA TYR A 332 17.64 -8.10 -10.28
C TYR A 332 17.95 -8.51 -11.72
N ASN A 333 19.24 -8.77 -11.97
CA ASN A 333 19.75 -9.27 -13.24
C ASN A 333 20.85 -10.30 -12.92
N PRO A 334 20.47 -11.55 -12.64
CA PRO A 334 21.44 -12.59 -12.34
C PRO A 334 22.30 -12.79 -13.58
N LYS A 335 23.62 -12.64 -13.42
CA LYS A 335 24.57 -12.93 -14.51
C LYS A 335 24.45 -14.40 -14.87
N THR A 336 23.65 -14.73 -15.87
CA THR A 336 23.63 -16.08 -16.44
C THR A 336 24.94 -16.27 -17.18
N ASN A 337 25.72 -17.29 -16.81
CA ASN A 337 26.82 -17.75 -17.66
C ASN A 337 26.18 -18.24 -18.95
N ALA A 338 26.18 -17.40 -19.98
CA ALA A 338 25.52 -17.55 -21.28
C ALA A 338 26.03 -18.73 -22.13
N THR A 339 26.49 -19.81 -21.52
CA THR A 339 27.16 -20.94 -22.18
C THR A 339 26.29 -22.19 -22.33
N ALA A 340 25.09 -22.25 -21.72
CA ALA A 340 24.17 -23.38 -21.94
C ALA A 340 22.94 -22.98 -22.78
N ASP A 341 22.19 -21.93 -22.40
CA ASP A 341 20.89 -21.62 -23.04
C ASP A 341 20.67 -20.13 -23.41
N ALA A 342 21.64 -19.24 -23.13
CA ALA A 342 21.54 -17.80 -23.41
C ALA A 342 20.24 -17.12 -22.91
N MET A 343 19.66 -17.61 -21.81
CA MET A 343 18.48 -17.02 -21.18
C MET A 343 18.88 -15.87 -20.25
N THR A 344 18.16 -14.76 -20.32
CA THR A 344 18.30 -13.59 -19.45
C THR A 344 17.02 -13.38 -18.65
N ILE A 345 17.16 -12.92 -17.42
CA ILE A 345 16.05 -12.48 -16.57
C ILE A 345 16.40 -11.08 -16.08
N GLU A 346 15.45 -10.17 -16.22
CA GLU A 346 15.54 -8.83 -15.67
C GLU A 346 14.29 -8.56 -14.84
N LEU A 347 14.47 -8.00 -13.66
CA LEU A 347 13.37 -7.64 -12.79
C LEU A 347 13.64 -6.30 -12.09
N ILE A 348 12.60 -5.48 -12.00
CA ILE A 348 12.53 -4.30 -11.15
C ILE A 348 11.48 -4.57 -10.09
N PHE A 349 11.85 -4.37 -8.83
CA PHE A 349 10.94 -4.44 -7.68
C PHE A 349 10.85 -3.06 -7.03
N GLU A 350 9.62 -2.58 -6.79
CA GLU A 350 9.34 -1.30 -6.13
C GLU A 350 8.81 -1.56 -4.71
N GLY A 351 9.75 -1.69 -3.77
CA GLY A 351 9.47 -1.83 -2.34
C GLY A 351 9.45 -0.50 -1.57
N GLN A 352 8.78 -0.47 -0.43
CA GLN A 352 8.56 0.73 0.39
C GLN A 352 9.47 0.83 1.62
N SER A 353 10.25 -0.22 1.91
CA SER A 353 11.16 -0.27 3.05
C SER A 353 12.55 0.27 2.73
N LYS A 354 13.43 0.22 3.73
CA LYS A 354 14.87 0.48 3.61
C LYS A 354 15.72 -0.79 3.66
N ASN A 355 15.13 -1.96 3.93
CA ASN A 355 15.89 -3.20 4.03
C ASN A 355 16.22 -3.74 2.64
N SER A 356 17.42 -4.28 2.46
CA SER A 356 17.80 -4.98 1.23
C SER A 356 17.23 -6.39 1.20
N ALA A 357 16.65 -6.80 0.08
CA ALA A 357 16.31 -8.20 -0.20
C ALA A 357 17.59 -9.03 -0.41
N SER A 358 17.65 -10.23 0.18
CA SER A 358 18.75 -11.18 -0.05
C SER A 358 18.69 -11.74 -1.48
N GLN A 359 19.73 -12.46 -1.91
CA GLN A 359 19.70 -13.11 -3.24
C GLN A 359 18.56 -14.14 -3.34
N GLU A 360 18.29 -14.88 -2.27
CA GLU A 360 17.19 -15.85 -2.20
C GLU A 360 15.82 -15.16 -2.32
N ASP A 361 15.65 -14.01 -1.65
CA ASP A 361 14.42 -13.21 -1.77
C ASP A 361 14.22 -12.68 -3.19
N GLN A 362 15.29 -12.19 -3.83
CA GLN A 362 15.23 -11.68 -5.22
C GLN A 362 14.86 -12.80 -6.20
N GLU A 363 15.43 -14.00 -6.01
CA GLU A 363 15.11 -15.21 -6.79
C GLU A 363 13.66 -15.67 -6.56
N ALA A 364 13.15 -15.58 -5.33
CA ALA A 364 11.77 -15.90 -4.99
C ALA A 364 10.78 -14.93 -5.67
N ILE A 365 11.06 -13.62 -5.64
CA ILE A 365 10.24 -12.59 -6.29
C ILE A 365 10.23 -12.79 -7.82
N ALA A 366 11.38 -13.10 -8.43
CA ALA A 366 11.45 -13.40 -9.87
C ALA A 366 10.68 -14.67 -10.24
N SER A 367 10.74 -15.71 -9.40
CA SER A 367 9.99 -16.96 -9.59
C SER A 367 8.49 -16.74 -9.45
N PHE A 368 8.07 -15.90 -8.50
CA PHE A 368 6.69 -15.46 -8.34
C PHE A 368 6.18 -14.78 -9.61
N ALA A 369 6.92 -13.81 -10.15
CA ALA A 369 6.54 -13.12 -11.38
C ALA A 369 6.36 -14.08 -12.57
N GLN A 370 7.29 -15.02 -12.75
CA GLN A 370 7.16 -16.06 -13.78
C GLN A 370 5.90 -16.93 -13.57
N SER A 371 5.55 -17.24 -12.32
CA SER A 371 4.34 -18.01 -12.01
C SER A 371 3.08 -17.23 -12.39
N ILE A 372 3.05 -15.91 -12.18
CA ILE A 372 1.94 -15.04 -12.57
C ILE A 372 1.82 -14.96 -14.09
N TYR A 373 2.94 -14.80 -14.81
CA TYR A 373 2.94 -14.85 -16.28
C TYR A 373 2.32 -16.17 -16.79
N THR A 374 2.68 -17.29 -16.18
CA THR A 374 2.20 -18.62 -16.57
C THR A 374 0.71 -18.81 -16.27
N GLN A 375 0.17 -18.15 -15.24
CA GLN A 375 -1.26 -18.20 -14.89
C GLN A 375 -2.11 -17.27 -15.76
N ALA A 376 -1.55 -16.13 -16.17
CA ALA A 376 -2.25 -15.16 -17.00
C ALA A 376 -2.43 -15.61 -18.45
N LYS A 377 -1.49 -16.43 -18.95
CA LYS A 377 -1.48 -17.02 -20.29
C LYS A 377 -2.25 -18.34 -20.33
#